data_AF-A0A914PMG4-F1
#
_entry.id   AF-A0A914PMG4-F1
#
_cell.length_a   1.000
_cell.length_b   1.000
_cell.length_c   1.000
_cell.angle_alpha   90.00
_cell.angle_beta   90.00
_cell.angle_gamma   90.00
#
_symmetry.space_group_name_H-M   'P 1'
#
loop_
_entity.id
_entity.type
_entity.pdbx_description
1 polymer ?
#
loop_
_entity_poly.entity_id
_entity_poly.type
_entity_poly.pdbx_seq_one_letter_code
_entity_poly.pdbx_strand_id
1 'polypeptide(L)'
;MLLAGIAIGLFAFSQLYADCIEEKQDENDDSKLTLEEEIFAECGQGYPWKQVRLPTDILPTNYRLKIHPNLENLEIVGTVDMELHVQNETRIIFMLDM
;
A
#
# COMPACT_ATOMS: atom_id res chain seq x y z
N MET A 1 51.11 18.04 -2.79
CA MET A 1 50.44 17.27 -1.71
C MET A 1 48.97 17.65 -1.49
N LEU A 2 48.49 18.82 -1.92
CA LEU A 2 47.05 19.18 -1.84
C LEU A 2 46.15 18.47 -2.86
N LEU A 3 46.68 18.10 -4.04
CA LEU A 3 45.89 17.43 -5.09
C LEU A 3 45.58 15.95 -4.77
N ALA A 4 46.43 15.28 -3.98
CA ALA A 4 46.22 13.88 -3.61
C ALA A 4 45.07 13.70 -2.60
N GLY A 5 44.81 14.70 -1.75
CA GLY A 5 43.73 14.64 -0.74
C GLY A 5 42.32 14.77 -1.34
N ILE A 6 42.18 15.52 -2.43
CA ILE A 6 40.88 15.75 -3.11
C ILE A 6 40.42 14.47 -3.83
N ALA A 7 41.35 13.69 -4.39
CA ALA A 7 41.04 12.43 -5.07
C ALA A 7 40.49 11.36 -4.10
N ILE A 8 41.01 11.31 -2.86
CA ILE A 8 40.55 10.37 -1.83
C ILE A 8 39.16 10.78 -1.30
N GLY A 9 38.92 12.09 -1.16
CA GLY A 9 37.61 12.61 -0.76
C GLY A 9 36.49 12.25 -1.74
N LEU A 10 36.75 12.35 -3.05
CA LEU A 10 35.77 11.97 -4.08
C LEU A 10 35.55 10.46 -4.19
N PHE A 11 36.59 9.65 -3.96
CA PHE A 11 36.50 8.19 -4.03
C PHE A 11 35.82 7.57 -2.79
N ALA A 12 36.00 8.17 -1.61
CA ALA A 12 35.29 7.74 -0.40
C ALA A 12 33.84 8.27 -0.35
N PHE A 13 33.60 9.48 -0.89
CA PHE A 13 32.25 10.05 -0.96
C PHE A 13 31.36 9.31 -1.96
N SER A 14 31.92 8.77 -3.05
CA SER A 14 31.17 7.90 -3.96
C SER A 14 30.80 6.56 -3.32
N GLN A 15 31.67 5.96 -2.51
CA GLN A 15 31.36 4.71 -1.79
C GLN A 15 30.32 4.91 -0.68
N LEU A 16 30.30 6.05 0.00
CA LEU A 16 29.30 6.34 1.03
C LEU A 16 27.91 6.64 0.47
N TYR A 17 27.81 7.10 -0.79
CA TYR A 17 26.52 7.35 -1.46
C TYR A 17 25.95 6.09 -2.15
N ALA A 18 26.79 5.08 -2.38
CA ALA A 18 26.39 3.84 -3.05
C ALA A 18 25.51 2.91 -2.19
N ASP A 19 25.35 3.17 -0.89
CA ASP A 19 24.57 2.32 0.03
C ASP A 19 23.08 2.71 0.11
N CYS A 20 22.64 3.76 -0.60
CA CYS A 20 21.24 4.22 -0.59
C CYS A 20 20.56 4.20 -1.97
N ILE A 21 21.24 3.73 -3.01
CA ILE A 21 20.62 3.46 -4.31
C ILE A 21 20.83 1.98 -4.63
N GLU A 22 20.13 1.14 -3.89
CA GLU A 22 19.72 -0.18 -4.38
C GLU A 22 18.36 0.00 -5.07
N GLU A 23 18.35 0.62 -6.27
CA GLU A 23 17.37 0.18 -7.26
C GLU A 23 17.92 -1.13 -7.83
N LYS A 24 17.59 -2.24 -7.17
CA LYS A 24 17.60 -3.53 -7.85
C LYS A 24 16.48 -3.53 -8.87
N GLN A 25 16.80 -3.04 -10.06
CA GLN A 25 16.07 -3.41 -11.26
C GLN A 25 16.60 -4.78 -11.69
N ASP A 26 16.04 -5.84 -11.11
CA ASP A 26 16.25 -7.20 -11.59
C ASP A 26 15.51 -7.33 -12.94
N GLU A 27 16.28 -7.30 -14.03
CA GLU A 27 15.84 -7.83 -15.32
C GLU A 27 15.80 -9.37 -15.24
N ASN A 28 14.61 -9.92 -15.00
CA ASN A 28 14.17 -11.17 -15.60
C ASN A 28 12.65 -11.10 -15.81
N ASP A 29 12.29 -10.58 -16.98
CA ASP A 29 10.96 -10.43 -17.54
C ASP A 29 10.45 -11.79 -18.02
N ASP A 30 9.74 -12.52 -17.16
CA ASP A 30 8.68 -13.46 -17.57
C ASP A 30 7.75 -13.75 -16.38
N SER A 31 6.55 -13.14 -16.41
CA SER A 31 5.40 -13.31 -15.50
C SER A 31 5.43 -12.64 -14.11
N LYS A 32 5.82 -11.37 -14.02
CA LYS A 32 5.22 -10.55 -12.95
C LYS A 32 3.76 -10.27 -13.34
N LEU A 33 2.84 -11.06 -12.79
CA LEU A 33 1.41 -10.79 -12.87
C LEU A 33 1.19 -9.31 -12.57
N THR A 34 0.45 -8.63 -13.43
CA THR A 34 -0.04 -7.29 -13.09
C THR A 34 -0.82 -7.41 -11.79
N LEU A 35 -0.73 -6.41 -10.92
CA LEU A 35 -1.38 -6.44 -9.61
C LEU A 35 -2.91 -6.66 -9.75
N GLU A 36 -3.48 -6.30 -10.89
CA GLU A 36 -4.88 -6.56 -11.26
C GLU A 36 -5.15 -8.05 -11.59
N GLU A 37 -4.21 -8.76 -12.20
CA GLU A 37 -4.30 -10.21 -12.43
C GLU A 37 -4.19 -11.00 -11.13
N GLU A 38 -3.40 -10.52 -10.17
CA GLU A 38 -3.29 -11.11 -8.83
C GLU A 38 -4.61 -10.94 -8.05
N ILE A 39 -5.19 -9.73 -8.05
CA ILE A 39 -6.51 -9.48 -7.44
C ILE A 39 -7.58 -10.39 -8.07
N PHE A 40 -7.52 -10.57 -9.40
CA PHE A 40 -8.44 -11.46 -10.10
C PHE A 40 -8.26 -12.94 -9.73
N ALA A 41 -7.02 -13.38 -9.49
CA ALA A 41 -6.73 -14.75 -9.08
C ALA A 41 -7.26 -15.05 -7.66
N GLU A 42 -7.15 -14.10 -6.73
CA GLU A 42 -7.58 -14.29 -5.34
C GLU A 42 -9.09 -14.09 -5.13
N CYS A 43 -9.67 -13.02 -5.69
CA CYS A 43 -11.09 -12.67 -5.49
C CYS A 43 -12.02 -13.28 -6.54
N GLY A 44 -11.47 -13.79 -7.64
CA GLY A 44 -12.20 -14.45 -8.73
C GLY A 44 -12.93 -13.49 -9.67
N GLN A 45 -13.46 -14.05 -10.76
CA GLN A 45 -14.08 -13.29 -11.84
C GLN A 45 -15.34 -12.51 -11.44
N GLY A 46 -16.03 -12.96 -10.38
CA GLY A 46 -17.27 -12.37 -9.89
C GLY A 46 -17.08 -11.14 -9.01
N TYR A 47 -15.84 -10.82 -8.60
CA TYR A 47 -15.61 -9.66 -7.75
C TYR A 47 -15.82 -8.36 -8.54
N PRO A 48 -16.71 -7.46 -8.08
CA PRO A 48 -17.13 -6.34 -8.92
C PRO A 48 -16.14 -5.16 -8.93
N TRP A 49 -15.03 -5.23 -8.17
CA TRP A 49 -14.00 -4.19 -8.14
C TRP A 49 -12.60 -4.74 -8.43
N LYS A 50 -12.02 -4.39 -9.59
CA LYS A 50 -10.76 -4.99 -10.06
C LYS A 50 -9.53 -4.11 -9.89
N GLN A 51 -9.74 -2.87 -9.43
CA GLN A 51 -8.68 -1.90 -9.24
C GLN A 51 -8.16 -1.95 -7.81
N VAL A 52 -6.86 -1.70 -7.67
CA VAL A 52 -6.18 -1.64 -6.36
C VAL A 52 -6.72 -0.50 -5.50
N ARG A 53 -7.10 0.63 -6.11
CA ARG A 53 -7.69 1.78 -5.43
C ARG A 53 -9.20 1.61 -5.39
N LEU A 54 -9.82 1.93 -4.25
CA LEU A 54 -11.28 1.93 -4.09
C LEU A 54 -11.97 2.94 -5.05
N PRO A 55 -13.25 2.72 -5.39
CA PRO A 55 -14.03 3.68 -6.15
C PRO A 55 -14.20 5.00 -5.39
N THR A 56 -14.41 6.08 -6.13
CA THR A 56 -14.60 7.44 -5.58
C THR A 56 -16.07 7.85 -5.50
N ASP A 57 -16.99 6.93 -5.84
CA ASP A 57 -18.43 7.17 -5.88
C ASP A 57 -19.04 7.42 -4.49
N ILE A 58 -18.38 6.93 -3.43
CA ILE A 58 -18.79 7.13 -2.04
C ILE A 58 -17.59 7.63 -1.25
N LEU A 59 -17.80 8.69 -0.48
CA LEU A 59 -16.80 9.25 0.43
C LEU A 59 -17.26 9.10 1.88
N PRO A 60 -16.42 8.58 2.78
CA PRO A 60 -16.73 8.61 4.20
C PRO A 60 -16.61 10.05 4.73
N THR A 61 -17.55 10.41 5.61
CA THR A 61 -17.60 11.74 6.23
C THR A 61 -17.33 11.68 7.72
N ASN A 62 -17.72 10.58 8.37
CA ASN A 62 -17.52 10.40 9.81
C ASN A 62 -17.45 8.90 10.15
N TYR A 63 -16.58 8.57 11.10
CA TYR A 63 -16.43 7.23 11.65
C TYR A 63 -16.60 7.28 13.16
N ARG A 64 -17.48 6.42 13.70
CA ARG A 64 -17.55 6.16 15.13
C ARG A 64 -17.11 4.74 15.40
N LEU A 65 -15.95 4.62 16.03
CA LEU A 65 -15.32 3.34 16.37
C LEU A 65 -15.53 3.07 17.86
N LYS A 66 -16.02 1.87 18.19
CA LYS A 66 -16.04 1.34 19.56
C LYS A 66 -15.21 0.07 19.58
N ILE A 67 -14.14 0.07 20.35
CA ILE A 67 -13.18 -1.04 20.41
C ILE A 67 -13.11 -1.52 21.86
N HIS A 68 -13.19 -2.82 22.06
CA HIS A 68 -13.07 -3.50 23.34
C HIS A 68 -11.95 -4.53 23.27
N PRO A 69 -10.70 -4.13 23.59
CA PRO A 69 -9.57 -5.04 23.61
C PRO A 69 -9.58 -5.87 24.89
N ASN A 70 -9.34 -7.17 24.77
CA ASN A 70 -9.05 -8.09 25.84
C ASN A 70 -7.53 -8.36 25.88
N LEU A 71 -6.85 -7.81 26.88
CA LEU A 71 -5.40 -7.92 27.03
C LEU A 71 -4.94 -9.25 27.65
N GLU A 72 -5.86 -10.01 28.26
CA GLU A 72 -5.56 -11.34 28.79
C GLU A 72 -5.53 -12.37 27.65
N ASN A 73 -6.51 -12.29 26.75
CA ASN A 73 -6.62 -13.20 25.61
C ASN A 73 -5.96 -12.68 24.33
N LEU A 74 -5.51 -11.42 24.32
CA LEU A 74 -4.99 -10.71 23.14
C LEU A 74 -5.99 -10.64 21.98
N GLU A 75 -7.28 -10.53 22.30
CA GLU A 75 -8.38 -10.43 21.33
C GLU A 75 -8.92 -9.00 21.27
N ILE A 76 -9.36 -8.55 20.09
CA ILE A 76 -10.00 -7.25 19.93
C ILE A 76 -11.36 -7.46 19.28
N VAL A 77 -12.40 -6.95 19.93
CA VAL A 77 -13.76 -6.92 19.37
C VAL A 77 -14.19 -5.46 19.26
N GLY A 78 -14.96 -5.12 18.23
CA GLY A 78 -15.43 -3.75 18.08
C GLY A 78 -16.58 -3.62 17.11
N THR A 79 -17.10 -2.40 17.04
CA THR A 79 -18.13 -2.00 16.08
C THR A 79 -17.74 -0.69 15.42
N VAL A 80 -18.08 -0.54 14.16
CA VAL A 80 -17.88 0.68 13.39
C VAL A 80 -19.21 1.18 12.84
N ASP A 81 -19.55 2.43 13.15
CA ASP A 81 -20.65 3.15 12.50
C ASP A 81 -20.05 4.16 11.51
N MET A 82 -20.45 4.08 10.24
CA MET A 82 -19.91 4.93 9.16
C MET A 82 -21.00 5.83 8.59
N GLU A 83 -20.69 7.12 8.45
CA GLU A 83 -21.52 8.06 7.69
C GLU A 83 -20.88 8.29 6.32
N LEU A 84 -21.62 8.00 5.27
CA LEU A 84 -21.14 7.98 3.88
C LEU A 84 -21.88 9.03 3.05
N HIS A 85 -21.14 9.77 2.24
CA HIS A 85 -21.67 10.68 1.23
C HIS A 85 -21.55 10.04 -0.15
N VAL A 86 -22.67 9.86 -0.82
CA VAL A 86 -22.74 9.29 -2.17
C VAL A 86 -22.55 10.41 -3.19
N GLN A 87 -21.40 10.43 -3.86
CA GLN A 87 -21.09 11.39 -4.92
C GLN A 87 -21.76 10.99 -6.24
N ASN A 88 -21.68 9.72 -6.60
CA ASN A 88 -22.29 9.16 -7.80
C ASN A 88 -23.25 8.03 -7.42
N GLU A 89 -24.37 7.91 -8.12
CA GLU A 89 -25.32 6.82 -7.89
C GLU A 89 -24.64 5.46 -8.05
N THR A 90 -24.68 4.64 -7.00
CA THR A 90 -24.14 3.29 -6.99
C THR A 90 -25.05 2.36 -6.19
N ARG A 91 -25.00 1.06 -6.53
CA ARG A 91 -25.79 0.00 -5.88
C ARG A 91 -24.97 -0.84 -4.91
N ILE A 92 -23.64 -0.68 -4.91
CA ILE A 92 -22.70 -1.51 -4.16
C ILE A 92 -21.71 -0.58 -3.46
N ILE A 93 -21.39 -0.91 -2.21
CA ILE A 93 -20.37 -0.23 -1.41
C ILE A 93 -19.18 -1.17 -1.29
N PHE A 94 -17.98 -0.68 -1.63
CA PHE A 94 -16.73 -1.40 -1.43
C PHE A 94 -15.99 -0.84 -0.22
N MET A 95 -15.41 -1.73 0.58
CA MET A 95 -14.66 -1.41 1.80
C MET A 95 -13.48 -2.37 1.90
N LEU A 96 -12.39 -1.93 2.52
CA LEU A 96 -11.30 -2.83 2.92
C LEU A 96 -11.69 -3.55 4.21
N ASP A 97 -11.56 -4.87 4.21
CA ASP A 97 -11.69 -5.67 5.43
C ASP A 97 -10.40 -5.54 6.26
N MET A 98 -10.52 -5.52 7.59
CA MET A 98 -9.42 -5.26 8.54
C MET A 98 -9.19 -6.42 9.49
#